data_AF-A0A7V5UQN5-F1
#
_entry.id   AF-A0A7V5UQN5-F1
#
_cell.length_a   1.000
_cell.length_b   1.000
_cell.length_c   1.000
_cell.angle_alpha   90.00
_cell.angle_beta   90.00
_cell.angle_gamma   90.00
#
_symmetry.space_group_name_H-M   'P 1'
#
loop_
_entity.id
_entity.type
_entity.pdbx_description
1 polymer ?
#
loop_
_entity_poly.entity_id
_entity_poly.type
_entity_poly.pdbx_seq_one_letter_code
_entity_poly.pdbx_strand_id
1 'polypeptide(L)'
;MSALEVYQFGCRTDNFGILVHDSDIGVTASIDAPDEAAINAALDEKGWTLSHILVTHHHYDHVDGIDGLKRKWGAIVLANRDDVKRIPGVDIEIAPGSSFDFASH
;
A
#
# COMPACT_ATOMS: atom_id res chain seq x y z
N MET A 1 3.42 -2.02 -21.35
CA MET A 1 2.67 -2.32 -20.14
C MET A 1 2.91 -3.77 -19.85
N SER A 2 3.93 -4.02 -19.03
CA SER A 2 4.17 -5.30 -18.39
C SER A 2 2.97 -5.66 -17.50
N ALA A 3 2.82 -6.95 -17.22
CA ALA A 3 1.81 -7.39 -16.29
C ALA A 3 2.21 -6.98 -14.87
N LEU A 4 1.25 -6.53 -14.06
CA LEU A 4 1.49 -6.26 -12.65
C LEU A 4 1.92 -7.53 -11.92
N GLU A 5 3.00 -7.44 -11.16
CA GLU A 5 3.50 -8.51 -10.31
C GLU A 5 2.87 -8.40 -8.92
N VAL A 6 2.34 -9.52 -8.41
CA VAL A 6 1.74 -9.57 -7.08
C VAL A 6 2.61 -10.43 -6.17
N TYR A 7 3.02 -9.87 -5.03
CA TYR A 7 3.76 -10.58 -4.00
C TYR A 7 2.98 -10.57 -2.68
N GLN A 8 2.61 -11.75 -2.21
CA GLN A 8 1.95 -11.95 -0.92
C GLN A 8 2.96 -12.51 0.09
N PHE A 9 2.97 -11.95 1.29
CA PHE A 9 3.85 -12.38 2.39
C PHE A 9 3.06 -12.41 3.71
N GLY A 10 3.53 -13.23 4.65
CA GLY A 10 2.94 -13.30 6.00
C GLY A 10 3.40 -12.13 6.87
N CYS A 11 2.49 -11.62 7.71
CA CYS A 11 2.80 -10.61 8.72
C CYS A 11 1.91 -10.81 9.96
N ARG A 12 2.32 -10.24 11.09
CA ARG A 12 1.67 -10.47 12.39
C ARG A 12 1.54 -11.97 12.68
N THR A 13 0.43 -12.40 13.29
CA THR A 13 0.14 -13.81 13.60
C THR A 13 -0.50 -14.56 12.43
N ASP A 14 -1.37 -13.90 11.69
CA ASP A 14 -2.27 -14.51 10.71
C ASP A 14 -2.72 -13.52 9.60
N ASN A 15 -2.09 -12.34 9.51
CA ASN A 15 -2.36 -11.37 8.46
C ASN A 15 -1.48 -11.64 7.22
N PHE A 16 -1.97 -11.22 6.05
CA PHE A 16 -1.19 -11.19 4.82
C PHE A 16 -0.97 -9.74 4.38
N GLY A 17 0.27 -9.42 3.99
CA GLY A 17 0.58 -8.23 3.23
C GLY A 17 0.62 -8.56 1.74
N ILE A 18 0.21 -7.61 0.90
CA ILE A 18 0.24 -7.74 -0.56
C ILE A 18 0.96 -6.53 -1.15
N LEU A 19 1.98 -6.79 -1.97
CA LEU A 19 2.61 -5.80 -2.83
C LEU A 19 2.17 -6.02 -4.28
N VAL A 20 1.87 -4.93 -4.97
CA VAL A 20 1.57 -4.90 -6.40
C VAL A 20 2.62 -4.02 -7.09
N HIS A 21 3.39 -4.59 -8.00
CA HIS A 21 4.54 -3.93 -8.63
C HIS A 21 4.36 -3.83 -10.13
N ASP A 22 4.70 -2.67 -10.67
CA ASP A 22 4.91 -2.47 -12.10
C ASP A 22 6.41 -2.38 -12.39
N SER A 23 6.95 -3.34 -13.15
CA SER A 23 8.37 -3.41 -13.45
C SER A 23 8.80 -2.52 -14.62
N ASP A 24 7.85 -1.99 -15.41
CA ASP A 24 8.17 -1.05 -16.49
C ASP A 24 8.58 0.32 -15.90
N ILE A 25 7.88 0.77 -14.85
CA ILE A 25 8.06 2.10 -14.24
C ILE A 25 8.74 2.00 -12.85
N GLY A 26 8.77 0.82 -12.24
CA GLY A 26 9.45 0.56 -10.97
C GLY A 26 8.67 1.05 -9.74
N VAL A 27 7.35 1.15 -9.85
CA VAL A 27 6.47 1.62 -8.76
C VAL A 27 5.73 0.45 -8.10
N THR A 28 5.55 0.54 -6.80
CA THR A 28 4.91 -0.53 -6.00
C THR A 28 3.82 0.05 -5.10
N ALA A 29 2.67 -0.61 -5.06
CA ALA A 29 1.61 -0.36 -4.10
C ALA A 29 1.61 -1.45 -3.02
N SER A 30 1.44 -1.06 -1.76
CA SER A 30 1.02 -1.97 -0.70
C SER A 30 -0.50 -1.96 -0.59
N ILE A 31 -1.14 -3.12 -0.52
CA ILE A 31 -2.53 -3.23 -0.09
C ILE A 31 -2.53 -3.31 1.43
N ASP A 32 -3.08 -2.30 2.08
CA ASP A 32 -2.96 -2.03 3.50
C ASP A 32 -1.51 -1.85 3.97
N ALA A 33 -1.36 -1.50 5.25
CA ALA A 33 -0.09 -1.39 5.94
C ALA A 33 -0.15 -2.06 7.33
N PRO A 34 -0.33 -3.40 7.39
CA PRO A 34 -0.44 -4.12 8.66
C PRO A 34 0.81 -4.02 9.54
N ASP A 35 2.00 -3.99 8.96
CA ASP A 35 3.25 -4.00 9.71
C ASP A 35 4.35 -3.34 8.88
N GLU A 36 4.90 -2.23 9.38
CA GLU A 36 5.95 -1.46 8.69
C GLU A 36 7.20 -2.31 8.43
N ALA A 37 7.64 -3.11 9.40
CA ALA A 37 8.88 -3.88 9.29
C ALA A 37 8.74 -5.01 8.28
N ALA A 38 7.62 -5.72 8.29
CA ALA A 38 7.35 -6.81 7.35
C ALA A 38 7.24 -6.29 5.90
N ILE A 39 6.57 -5.15 5.69
CA ILE A 39 6.47 -4.54 4.35
C ILE A 39 7.85 -4.11 3.85
N ASN A 40 8.66 -3.46 4.71
CA ASN A 40 10.01 -3.08 4.34
C ASN A 40 10.89 -4.30 4.00
N ALA A 41 10.80 -5.38 4.77
CA ALA A 41 11.53 -6.60 4.49
C ALA A 41 11.12 -7.22 3.14
N ALA A 42 9.83 -7.24 2.82
CA ALA A 42 9.31 -7.72 1.54
C ALA A 42 9.77 -6.85 0.35
N LEU A 43 9.77 -5.52 0.51
CA LEU A 43 10.29 -4.59 -0.50
C LEU A 43 11.80 -4.81 -0.72
N ASP A 44 12.57 -4.95 0.37
CA ASP A 44 14.01 -5.19 0.31
C ASP A 44 14.34 -6.54 -0.35
N GLU A 45 13.57 -7.60 -0.06
CA GLU A 45 13.71 -8.92 -0.71
C GLU A 45 13.52 -8.84 -2.23
N LYS A 46 12.56 -8.02 -2.69
CA LYS A 46 12.24 -7.86 -4.10
C LYS A 46 13.08 -6.79 -4.81
N GLY A 47 13.77 -5.92 -4.06
CA GLY A 47 14.40 -4.73 -4.61
C GLY A 47 13.39 -3.71 -5.15
N TRP A 48 12.19 -3.66 -4.56
CA TRP A 48 11.08 -2.83 -5.02
C TRP A 48 10.98 -1.53 -4.21
N THR A 49 10.53 -0.45 -4.86
CA THR A 49 10.32 0.86 -4.22
C THR A 49 8.84 1.09 -3.94
N LEU A 50 8.48 1.38 -2.69
CA LEU A 50 7.11 1.71 -2.32
C LEU A 50 6.74 3.11 -2.81
N SER A 51 5.56 3.20 -3.42
CA SER A 51 5.03 4.45 -3.99
C SER A 51 3.62 4.76 -3.51
N HIS A 52 2.80 3.73 -3.27
CA HIS A 52 1.40 3.87 -2.89
C HIS A 52 1.05 2.92 -1.74
N ILE A 53 0.09 3.32 -0.91
CA ILE A 53 -0.57 2.47 0.08
C ILE A 53 -2.07 2.57 -0.18
N LEU A 54 -2.69 1.45 -0.55
CA LEU A 54 -4.12 1.35 -0.83
C LEU A 54 -4.80 0.76 0.40
N VAL A 55 -5.53 1.57 1.15
CA VAL A 55 -6.12 1.16 2.42
C VAL A 55 -7.55 0.66 2.20
N THR A 56 -7.80 -0.59 2.58
CA THR A 56 -9.10 -1.25 2.48
C THR A 56 -10.10 -0.70 3.50
N HIS A 57 -9.66 -0.54 4.75
CA HIS A 57 -10.45 0.04 5.84
C HIS A 57 -9.57 0.46 7.03
N HIS A 58 -10.18 1.17 7.99
CA HIS A 58 -9.50 1.82 9.11
C HIS A 58 -9.11 0.94 10.31
N HIS A 59 -9.32 -0.39 10.28
CA HIS A 59 -8.93 -1.20 11.43
C HIS A 59 -7.41 -1.16 11.62
N TYR A 60 -6.99 -1.20 12.88
CA TYR A 60 -5.60 -0.95 13.26
C TYR A 60 -4.61 -1.88 12.55
N ASP A 61 -4.97 -3.16 12.40
CA ASP A 61 -4.17 -4.16 11.71
C ASP A 61 -4.08 -3.97 10.19
N HIS A 62 -4.69 -2.92 9.64
CA HIS A 62 -4.56 -2.51 8.24
C HIS A 62 -3.84 -1.17 8.08
N VAL A 63 -3.68 -0.39 9.15
CA VAL A 63 -3.17 1.00 9.07
C VAL A 63 -1.95 1.30 9.94
N ASP A 64 -1.55 0.39 10.80
CA ASP A 64 -0.49 0.58 11.80
C ASP A 64 0.84 1.05 11.18
N GLY A 65 1.21 0.49 10.02
CA GLY A 65 2.46 0.79 9.34
C GLY A 65 2.46 2.08 8.50
N ILE A 66 1.31 2.75 8.30
CA ILE A 66 1.17 3.84 7.32
C ILE A 66 2.16 4.97 7.61
N ASP A 67 2.20 5.46 8.85
CA ASP A 67 2.99 6.63 9.19
C ASP A 67 4.49 6.38 8.99
N GLY A 68 4.98 5.19 9.34
CA GLY A 68 6.38 4.83 9.16
C GLY A 68 6.77 4.63 7.70
N LEU A 69 5.94 3.91 6.95
CA LEU A 69 6.14 3.72 5.52
C LEU A 69 6.10 5.04 4.77
N LYS A 70 5.16 5.92 5.10
CA LYS A 70 5.05 7.25 4.50
C LYS A 70 6.26 8.12 4.83
N ARG A 71 6.75 8.11 6.08
CA ARG A 71 7.99 8.81 6.45
C ARG A 71 9.22 8.29 5.69
N LYS A 72 9.34 6.98 5.50
CA LYS A 72 10.50 6.36 4.83
C LYS A 72 10.47 6.55 3.31
N TRP A 73 9.31 6.37 2.70
CA TRP A 73 9.18 6.26 1.24
C TRP A 73 8.51 7.47 0.58
N GLY A 74 7.86 8.34 1.34
CA GLY A 74 7.01 9.40 0.78
C GLY A 74 5.79 8.85 0.02
N ALA A 75 5.32 7.66 0.40
CA ALA A 75 4.24 6.96 -0.30
C ALA A 75 2.91 7.73 -0.24
N ILE A 76 2.17 7.67 -1.33
CA ILE A 76 0.82 8.25 -1.47
C ILE A 76 -0.19 7.29 -0.85
N VAL A 77 -1.01 7.76 0.07
CA VAL A 77 -2.04 6.96 0.75
C VAL A 77 -3.39 7.23 0.11
N LEU A 78 -4.01 6.16 -0.38
CA LEU A 78 -5.34 6.16 -0.96
C LEU A 78 -6.30 5.45 -0.02
N ALA A 79 -7.46 6.06 0.21
CA ALA A 79 -8.46 5.52 1.13
C ALA A 79 -9.88 5.86 0.69
N ASN A 80 -10.85 5.08 1.17
CA ASN A 80 -12.26 5.41 0.99
C ASN A 80 -12.56 6.79 1.61
N ARG A 81 -13.25 7.65 0.85
CA ARG A 81 -13.68 9.00 1.27
C ARG A 81 -14.37 9.02 2.64
N ASP A 82 -15.15 7.99 2.95
CA ASP A 82 -15.91 7.91 4.20
C ASP A 82 -15.03 7.51 5.40
N ASP A 83 -13.80 7.01 5.16
CA ASP A 83 -12.85 6.56 6.17
C ASP A 83 -11.66 7.51 6.39
N VAL A 84 -11.55 8.61 5.63
CA VAL A 84 -10.37 9.49 5.65
C VAL A 84 -10.05 10.09 7.02
N LYS A 85 -11.06 10.27 7.88
CA LYS A 85 -10.87 10.76 9.25
C LYS A 85 -10.34 9.70 10.21
N ARG A 86 -10.40 8.43 9.81
CA ARG A 86 -10.01 7.26 10.61
C ARG A 86 -8.70 6.63 10.12
N ILE A 87 -8.25 6.99 8.91
CA ILE A 87 -7.03 6.48 8.29
C ILE A 87 -5.96 7.58 8.35
N PRO A 88 -4.78 7.31 8.92
CA PRO A 88 -3.73 8.30 9.01
C PRO A 88 -3.17 8.65 7.63
N GLY A 89 -2.87 9.93 7.43
CA GLY A 89 -2.05 10.38 6.30
C GLY A 89 -2.66 10.19 4.91
N VAL A 90 -3.98 10.13 4.74
CA VAL A 90 -4.63 10.04 3.42
C VAL A 90 -4.27 11.23 2.53
N ASP A 91 -3.83 10.95 1.29
CA ASP A 91 -3.57 11.97 0.26
C ASP A 91 -4.67 12.01 -0.80
N ILE A 92 -5.23 10.86 -1.15
CA ILE A 92 -6.26 10.73 -2.20
C ILE A 92 -7.47 9.99 -1.64
N GLU A 93 -8.63 10.64 -1.74
CA GLU A 93 -9.91 10.08 -1.34
C GLU A 93 -10.59 9.41 -2.54
N ILE A 94 -10.99 8.14 -2.37
CA ILE A 94 -11.65 7.36 -3.41
C ILE A 94 -13.13 7.16 -3.07
N ALA A 95 -14.01 7.38 -4.05
CA ALA A 95 -15.44 7.11 -3.91
C ALA A 95 -15.82 5.71 -4.42
N PRO A 96 -16.93 5.14 -3.95
CA PRO A 96 -17.52 3.96 -4.56
C PRO A 96 -17.72 4.14 -6.07
N GLY A 97 -17.30 3.14 -6.86
CA GLY A 97 -17.41 3.16 -8.32
C GLY A 97 -16.41 4.08 -9.04
N SER A 98 -15.47 4.69 -8.33
CA SER A 98 -14.39 5.47 -8.93
C SER A 98 -13.22 4.58 -9.33
N SER A 99 -12.40 5.08 -10.26
CA SER A 99 -11.13 4.49 -10.66
C SER A 99 -10.01 5.49 -10.40
N PHE A 100 -8.79 4.99 -10.26
CA PHE A 100 -7.58 5.79 -10.21
C PHE A 100 -6.51 5.09 -11.06
N ASP A 101 -5.64 5.86 -11.68
CA ASP A 101 -4.57 5.31 -12.52
C ASP A 101 -3.41 4.86 -11.62
N PHE A 102 -2.93 3.63 -11.84
CA PHE A 102 -1.73 3.11 -11.17
C PHE A 102 -0.74 2.61 -12.20
N ALA A 103 0.44 3.27 -12.29
CA ALA A 103 1.47 2.91 -13.26
C ALA A 103 1.01 2.90 -14.74
N SER A 104 0.00 3.72 -15.07
CA SER A 104 -0.67 3.75 -16.39
C SER A 104 -1.61 2.56 -16.69
N HIS A 105 -1.99 1.79 -15.66
CA HIS A 105 -3.07 0.80 -15.68
C HIS A 105 -4.36 1.35 -15.07
#